data_AF-A0A9E5BI14-F1
#
_entry.id   AF-A0A9E5BI14-F1
#
_cell.length_a   1.000
_cell.length_b   1.000
_cell.length_c   1.000
_cell.angle_alpha   90.00
_cell.angle_beta   90.00
_cell.angle_gamma   90.00
#
_symmetry.space_group_name_H-M   'P 1'
#
loop_
_entity.id
_entity.type
_entity.pdbx_description
1 polymer ?
#
loop_
_entity_poly.entity_id
_entity_poly.type
_entity_poly.pdbx_seq_one_letter_code
_entity_poly.pdbx_strand_id
1 'polypeptide(L)'
;MFTSSKKKAIVQWYNCTLGTKGSFETLPAKLPAESLLPSIILTQNPGHISIESVAGKKIFVNGNLLIKPTAISETTTLQFPDSLWVISPNPEIDFSAANNTLWTLFDASTGENIGQYPSNQLLNAAQQMGRAPETLACTPQGLEVGFNLSQIASHLSPREESFTSVKSPVPLAEEKNKGSHSCPVCWTKFNPGDALSIAVHEDLRGDPILGSDARLRFHPTRFNDQGLALDPMGLACTDIACPHCRRQLPPGYLDMPHQILSIVGAPSAGKSYYLAVLTRILQEKLPTDFGLAFKDADPTGNLLLNQMRNSLFSATTPEEALLGKTALEGATYEKLPRLGRLVSLPRPFIYTLSVPSQKQK
;
A
#
# COMPACT_ATOMS: atom_id res chain seq x y z
N MET A 1 -2.28 50.18 -38.37
CA MET A 1 -2.56 48.73 -38.28
C MET A 1 -2.03 48.24 -36.94
N PHE A 2 -2.89 48.16 -35.91
CA PHE A 2 -2.50 47.58 -34.63
C PHE A 2 -2.62 46.06 -34.76
N THR A 3 -1.49 45.38 -34.94
CA THR A 3 -1.40 43.94 -34.82
C THR A 3 -1.61 43.59 -33.34
N SER A 4 -2.86 43.30 -32.98
CA SER A 4 -3.18 42.60 -31.74
C SER A 4 -2.47 41.26 -31.81
N SER A 5 -1.27 41.21 -31.24
CA SER A 5 -0.60 39.96 -30.93
C SER A 5 -1.49 39.30 -29.88
N LYS A 6 -2.41 38.44 -30.33
CA LYS A 6 -3.28 37.66 -29.45
C LYS A 6 -2.36 36.90 -28.52
N LYS A 7 -2.21 37.37 -27.27
CA LYS A 7 -1.48 36.65 -26.22
C LYS A 7 -2.05 35.24 -26.22
N LYS A 8 -1.23 34.27 -26.63
CA LYS A 8 -1.59 32.86 -26.50
C LYS A 8 -1.88 32.62 -25.01
N ALA A 9 -3.03 32.05 -24.69
CA ALA A 9 -3.30 31.69 -23.30
C ALA A 9 -2.34 30.57 -22.90
N ILE A 10 -1.59 30.82 -21.82
CA ILE A 10 -0.65 29.88 -21.26
C ILE A 10 -1.23 29.35 -19.96
N VAL A 11 -1.25 28.03 -19.80
CA VAL A 11 -1.60 27.37 -18.53
C VAL A 11 -0.37 26.72 -17.97
N GLN A 12 -0.01 27.07 -16.75
CA GLN A 12 1.10 26.45 -16.02
C GLN A 12 0.57 25.25 -15.26
N TRP A 13 1.35 24.19 -15.14
CA TRP A 13 0.97 23.01 -14.38
C TRP A 13 2.15 22.39 -13.64
N TYR A 14 1.83 21.73 -12.52
CA TYR A 14 2.73 20.96 -11.68
C TYR A 14 2.09 19.62 -11.33
N ASN A 15 2.78 18.51 -11.60
CA ASN A 15 2.39 17.17 -11.18
C ASN A 15 3.01 16.89 -9.81
N CYS A 16 2.20 16.97 -8.77
CA CYS A 16 2.62 16.78 -7.38
C CYS A 16 3.03 15.33 -7.08
N THR A 17 2.63 14.37 -7.92
CA THR A 17 3.02 12.96 -7.76
C THR A 17 4.42 12.71 -8.32
N LEU A 18 4.71 13.21 -9.53
CA LEU A 18 5.97 12.96 -10.22
C LEU A 18 7.02 14.06 -10.03
N GLY A 19 6.63 15.23 -9.51
CA GLY A 19 7.53 16.39 -9.35
C GLY A 19 7.86 17.10 -10.68
N THR A 20 7.14 16.78 -11.75
CA THR A 20 7.32 17.37 -13.09
C THR A 20 6.44 18.60 -13.26
N LYS A 21 6.90 19.58 -14.04
CA LYS A 21 6.18 20.82 -14.32
C LYS A 21 6.24 21.17 -15.80
N GLY A 22 5.32 22.02 -16.25
CA GLY A 22 5.33 22.50 -17.62
C GLY A 22 4.23 23.51 -17.89
N SER A 23 4.06 23.85 -19.16
CA SER A 23 3.06 24.79 -19.61
C SER A 23 2.32 24.27 -20.85
N PHE A 24 1.08 24.71 -21.03
CA PHE A 24 0.36 24.62 -22.30
C PHE A 24 0.38 25.98 -22.95
N GLU A 25 1.13 26.12 -24.04
CA GLU A 25 1.20 27.38 -24.79
C GLU A 25 0.00 27.60 -25.73
N THR A 26 -0.80 26.56 -25.97
CA THR A 26 -1.99 26.61 -26.82
C THR A 26 -3.13 25.82 -26.18
N LEU A 27 -4.35 26.36 -26.30
CA LEU A 27 -5.60 25.73 -25.86
C LEU A 27 -6.49 25.44 -27.10
N PRO A 28 -7.30 24.37 -27.11
CA PRO A 28 -7.56 23.47 -26.00
C PRO A 28 -6.41 22.50 -25.69
N ALA A 29 -6.15 22.31 -24.40
CA ALA A 29 -5.12 21.38 -23.91
C ALA A 29 -5.76 20.18 -23.22
N LYS A 30 -4.99 19.11 -23.04
CA LYS A 30 -5.43 17.84 -22.50
C LYS A 30 -4.54 17.43 -21.34
N LEU A 31 -5.14 16.92 -20.26
CA LEU A 31 -4.41 16.43 -19.09
C LEU A 31 -4.87 15.01 -18.71
N PRO A 32 -3.95 14.08 -18.36
CA PRO A 32 -2.50 14.24 -18.35
C PRO A 32 -1.90 14.44 -19.75
N ALA A 33 -0.88 15.31 -19.88
CA ALA A 33 -0.38 15.82 -21.17
C ALA A 33 0.16 14.74 -22.12
N GLU A 34 0.79 13.70 -21.58
CA GLU A 34 1.42 12.61 -22.34
C GLU A 34 0.53 11.36 -22.44
N SER A 35 -0.72 11.41 -21.97
CA SER A 35 -1.62 10.27 -21.98
C SER A 35 -2.30 10.10 -23.34
N LEU A 36 -2.29 8.87 -23.89
CA LEU A 36 -3.08 8.48 -25.06
C LEU A 36 -4.60 8.65 -24.82
N LEU A 37 -5.04 8.59 -23.56
CA LEU A 37 -6.42 8.80 -23.13
C LEU A 37 -6.46 9.91 -22.08
N PRO A 38 -6.65 11.18 -22.48
CA PRO A 38 -6.70 12.30 -21.55
C PRO A 38 -7.95 12.22 -20.67
N SER A 39 -7.82 12.66 -19.42
CA SER A 39 -8.92 12.62 -18.46
C SER A 39 -9.73 13.91 -18.43
N ILE A 40 -9.10 15.05 -18.71
CA ILE A 40 -9.77 16.35 -18.87
C ILE A 40 -9.31 17.07 -20.13
N ILE A 41 -10.17 17.98 -20.61
CA ILE A 41 -9.85 19.02 -21.59
C ILE A 41 -9.93 20.38 -20.90
N LEU A 42 -8.94 21.22 -21.18
CA LEU A 42 -8.90 22.63 -20.82
C LEU A 42 -9.26 23.45 -22.05
N THR A 43 -10.27 24.30 -21.95
CA THR A 43 -10.73 25.16 -23.05
C THR A 43 -10.64 26.62 -22.64
N GLN A 44 -10.08 27.45 -23.52
CA GLN A 44 -10.01 28.89 -23.28
C GLN A 44 -11.38 29.54 -23.47
N ASN A 45 -11.83 30.28 -22.46
CA ASN A 45 -13.01 31.15 -22.55
C ASN A 45 -12.64 32.60 -22.19
N PRO A 46 -13.50 33.58 -22.49
CA PRO A 46 -13.27 34.97 -22.07
C PRO A 46 -13.13 35.06 -20.54
N GLY A 47 -11.94 35.44 -20.07
CA GLY A 47 -11.66 35.68 -18.65
C GLY A 47 -11.42 34.44 -17.77
N HIS A 48 -11.55 33.22 -18.29
CA HIS A 48 -11.33 31.99 -17.52
C HIS A 48 -10.99 30.80 -18.42
N ILE A 49 -10.57 29.70 -17.80
CA ILE A 49 -10.37 28.43 -18.50
C ILE A 49 -11.42 27.46 -18.00
N SER A 50 -12.10 26.77 -18.90
CA SER A 50 -13.06 25.72 -18.52
C SER A 50 -12.38 24.37 -18.51
N ILE A 51 -12.67 23.60 -17.47
CA ILE A 51 -12.26 22.21 -17.32
C ILE A 51 -13.47 21.30 -17.54
N GLU A 52 -13.32 20.33 -18.43
CA GLU A 52 -14.34 19.33 -18.74
C GLU A 52 -13.75 17.91 -18.65
N SER A 53 -14.51 16.98 -18.07
CA SER A 53 -14.11 15.57 -17.96
C SER A 53 -14.40 14.82 -19.27
N VAL A 54 -13.45 13.99 -19.71
CA VAL A 54 -13.56 13.24 -20.99
C VAL A 54 -13.64 11.73 -20.77
N ALA A 55 -13.05 11.21 -19.70
CA ALA A 55 -12.76 9.78 -19.55
C ALA A 55 -13.69 9.02 -18.59
N GLY A 56 -14.79 9.61 -18.11
CA GLY A 56 -15.68 8.98 -17.12
C GLY A 56 -15.01 8.65 -15.77
N LYS A 57 -13.76 9.10 -15.57
CA LYS A 57 -13.01 8.94 -14.33
C LYS A 57 -13.49 9.95 -13.29
N LYS A 58 -13.43 9.56 -12.00
CA LYS A 58 -13.67 10.50 -10.89
C LYS A 58 -12.48 11.45 -10.79
N ILE A 59 -12.73 12.73 -11.07
CA ILE A 59 -11.75 13.80 -11.04
C ILE A 59 -12.26 14.84 -10.08
N PHE A 60 -11.43 15.29 -9.15
CA PHE A 60 -11.80 16.36 -8.21
C PHE A 60 -11.06 17.65 -8.55
N VAL A 61 -11.76 18.76 -8.45
CA VAL A 61 -11.24 20.13 -8.65
C VAL A 61 -11.43 20.86 -7.32
N ASN A 62 -10.34 21.28 -6.68
CA ASN A 62 -10.37 21.85 -5.32
C ASN A 62 -11.20 21.00 -4.34
N GLY A 63 -11.00 19.67 -4.39
CA GLY A 63 -11.68 18.70 -3.53
C GLY A 63 -13.13 18.37 -3.91
N ASN A 64 -13.69 19.00 -4.95
CA ASN A 64 -15.07 18.77 -5.41
C ASN A 64 -15.12 17.92 -6.68
N LEU A 65 -16.03 16.93 -6.73
CA LEU A 65 -16.16 16.05 -7.90
C LEU A 65 -16.58 16.85 -9.15
N LEU A 66 -15.84 16.69 -10.25
CA LEU A 66 -16.12 17.32 -11.54
C LEU A 66 -17.26 16.59 -12.26
N ILE A 67 -18.47 17.12 -12.11
CA ILE A 67 -19.69 16.55 -12.73
C ILE A 67 -20.09 17.32 -13.99
N LYS A 68 -19.76 18.63 -14.04
CA LYS A 68 -20.07 19.54 -15.14
C LYS A 68 -18.85 20.41 -15.48
N PRO A 69 -18.79 21.00 -16.69
CA PRO A 69 -17.75 21.96 -17.01
C PRO A 69 -17.63 23.05 -15.94
N THR A 70 -16.42 23.27 -15.45
CA THR A 70 -16.13 24.18 -14.33
C THR A 70 -15.12 25.22 -14.77
N ALA A 71 -15.41 26.50 -14.51
CA ALA A 71 -14.51 27.60 -14.79
C ALA A 71 -13.43 27.70 -13.71
N ILE A 72 -12.18 27.88 -14.13
CA ILE A 72 -11.04 28.20 -13.27
C ILE A 72 -10.44 29.55 -13.68
N SER A 73 -10.25 30.41 -12.71
CA SER A 73 -9.63 31.74 -12.84
C SER A 73 -8.37 31.89 -11.99
N GLU A 74 -8.08 30.91 -11.14
CA GLU A 74 -6.99 30.92 -10.17
C GLU A 74 -6.27 29.58 -10.11
N THR A 75 -5.17 29.53 -9.37
CA THR A 75 -4.41 28.31 -9.14
C THR A 75 -5.30 27.27 -8.46
N THR A 76 -5.42 26.11 -9.09
CA THR A 76 -6.44 25.11 -8.78
C THR A 76 -5.79 23.74 -8.63
N THR A 77 -6.21 22.99 -7.61
CA THR A 77 -5.81 21.59 -7.44
C THR A 77 -6.70 20.66 -8.27
N LEU A 78 -6.07 19.67 -8.89
CA LEU A 78 -6.74 18.60 -9.62
C LEU A 78 -6.31 17.25 -9.05
N GLN A 79 -7.28 16.43 -8.68
CA GLN A 79 -7.06 15.06 -8.25
C GLN A 79 -7.63 14.10 -9.29
N PHE A 80 -6.74 13.35 -9.93
CA PHE A 80 -7.06 12.21 -10.78
C PHE A 80 -6.92 10.92 -9.97
N PRO A 81 -7.41 9.76 -10.43
CA PRO A 81 -7.21 8.49 -9.72
C PRO A 81 -5.73 8.14 -9.49
N ASP A 82 -4.89 8.49 -10.47
CA ASP A 82 -3.48 8.10 -10.49
C ASP A 82 -2.53 9.29 -10.44
N SER A 83 -2.97 10.50 -10.08
CA SER A 83 -2.04 11.63 -9.91
C SER A 83 -2.67 12.84 -9.28
N LEU A 84 -1.86 13.63 -8.58
CA LEU A 84 -2.21 14.92 -8.00
C LEU A 84 -1.54 16.02 -8.82
N TRP A 85 -2.29 17.06 -9.16
CA TRP A 85 -1.81 18.17 -9.98
C TRP A 85 -2.24 19.50 -9.40
N VAL A 86 -1.48 20.53 -9.71
CA VAL A 86 -1.84 21.93 -9.54
C VAL A 86 -1.72 22.58 -10.91
N ILE A 87 -2.74 23.34 -11.30
CA ILE A 87 -2.72 24.11 -12.54
C ILE A 87 -3.01 25.57 -12.26
N SER A 88 -2.43 26.47 -13.03
CA SER A 88 -2.72 27.90 -12.93
C SER A 88 -2.96 28.51 -14.30
N PRO A 89 -4.07 29.26 -14.47
CA PRO A 89 -4.29 30.07 -15.66
C PRO A 89 -3.43 31.35 -15.67
N ASN A 90 -2.72 31.68 -14.58
CA ASN A 90 -1.84 32.83 -14.51
C ASN A 90 -0.44 32.48 -15.09
N PRO A 91 -0.01 33.10 -16.20
CA PRO A 91 1.29 32.82 -16.81
C PRO A 91 2.48 33.29 -15.96
N GLU A 92 2.26 34.16 -14.97
CA GLU A 92 3.32 34.67 -14.08
C GLU A 92 3.71 33.67 -12.99
N ILE A 93 2.89 32.64 -12.75
CA ILE A 93 3.18 31.61 -11.76
C ILE A 93 4.18 30.61 -12.34
N ASP A 94 5.38 30.52 -11.75
CA ASP A 94 6.35 29.46 -12.03
C ASP A 94 6.47 28.52 -10.83
N PHE A 95 6.21 27.24 -11.05
CA PHE A 95 6.35 26.18 -10.06
C PHE A 95 7.82 25.75 -9.85
N SER A 96 8.80 26.65 -9.99
CA SER A 96 10.24 26.36 -9.75
C SER A 96 10.59 26.09 -8.30
N ALA A 97 9.90 26.74 -7.37
CA ALA A 97 10.04 26.48 -5.95
C ALA A 97 9.32 25.20 -5.48
N ALA A 98 8.49 24.59 -6.34
CA ALA A 98 7.65 23.46 -5.97
C ALA A 98 8.45 22.16 -5.86
N ASN A 99 8.35 21.49 -4.71
CA ASN A 99 9.02 20.24 -4.42
C ASN A 99 8.01 19.18 -3.96
N ASN A 100 8.06 17.98 -4.56
CA ASN A 100 7.19 16.86 -4.23
C ASN A 100 7.73 15.93 -3.13
N THR A 101 8.98 16.12 -2.67
CA THR A 101 9.59 15.28 -1.63
C THR A 101 9.17 15.67 -0.22
N LEU A 102 8.86 16.94 0.00
CA LEU A 102 8.53 17.49 1.31
C LEU A 102 7.20 18.25 1.24
N TRP A 103 6.32 17.95 2.17
CA TRP A 103 4.96 18.46 2.21
C TRP A 103 4.70 19.11 3.55
N THR A 104 4.10 20.29 3.54
CA THR A 104 3.64 20.96 4.75
C THR A 104 2.25 20.45 5.10
N LEU A 105 2.09 19.99 6.34
CA LEU A 105 0.83 19.56 6.92
C LEU A 105 0.27 20.69 7.79
N PHE A 106 -1.02 20.95 7.69
CA PHE A 106 -1.70 21.98 8.46
C PHE A 106 -3.11 21.54 8.87
N ASP A 107 -3.60 22.10 9.96
CA ASP A 107 -5.00 21.96 10.37
C ASP A 107 -5.86 22.81 9.43
N ALA A 108 -6.79 22.17 8.73
CA ALA A 108 -7.61 22.83 7.72
C ALA A 108 -8.63 23.81 8.33
N SER A 109 -8.94 23.68 9.63
CA SER A 109 -9.90 24.54 10.32
C SER A 109 -9.25 25.76 10.96
N THR A 110 -8.06 25.60 11.53
CA THR A 110 -7.36 26.68 12.23
C THR A 110 -6.26 27.34 11.41
N GLY A 111 -5.80 26.69 10.32
CA GLY A 111 -4.64 27.13 9.55
C GLY A 111 -3.31 26.89 10.29
N GLU A 112 -3.33 26.20 11.42
CA GLU A 112 -2.14 25.89 12.21
C GLU A 112 -1.18 25.04 11.38
N ASN A 113 0.07 25.51 11.23
CA ASN A 113 1.12 24.73 10.61
C ASN A 113 1.59 23.66 11.59
N ILE A 114 1.38 22.40 11.22
CA ILE A 114 1.70 21.25 12.06
C ILE A 114 3.15 20.82 11.86
N GLY A 115 3.64 20.86 10.62
CA GLY A 115 5.02 20.51 10.31
C GLY A 115 5.24 20.10 8.86
N GLN A 116 6.47 19.71 8.55
CA GLN A 116 6.88 19.26 7.22
C GLN A 116 7.27 17.80 7.23
N TYR A 117 6.71 17.02 6.31
CA TYR A 117 6.90 15.58 6.23
C TYR A 117 7.03 15.13 4.79
N PRO A 118 7.75 14.03 4.54
CA PRO A 118 7.64 13.32 3.27
C PRO A 118 6.19 12.92 2.96
N SER A 119 5.81 12.90 1.69
CA SER A 119 4.42 12.59 1.26
C SER A 119 3.89 11.27 1.86
N ASN A 120 4.75 10.25 1.92
CA ASN A 120 4.44 8.92 2.48
C ASN A 120 4.39 8.87 4.02
N GLN A 121 4.75 9.96 4.70
CA GLN A 121 4.72 10.07 6.16
C GLN A 121 3.59 10.95 6.68
N LEU A 122 2.93 11.75 5.83
CA LEU A 122 1.85 12.66 6.22
C LEU A 122 0.72 11.97 7.01
N LEU A 123 0.27 10.79 6.56
CA LEU A 123 -0.77 10.02 7.26
C LEU A 123 -0.30 9.51 8.62
N ASN A 124 0.97 9.07 8.72
CA ASN A 124 1.53 8.61 9.99
C ASN A 124 1.71 9.77 10.97
N ALA A 125 2.14 10.95 10.47
CA ALA A 125 2.28 12.16 11.26
C ALA A 125 0.93 12.58 11.87
N ALA A 126 -0.13 12.63 11.05
CA ALA A 126 -1.49 12.90 11.51
C ALA A 126 -1.92 11.93 12.63
N GLN A 127 -1.68 10.63 12.43
CA GLN A 127 -2.03 9.59 13.40
C GLN A 127 -1.26 9.72 14.72
N GLN A 128 0.05 9.98 14.67
CA GLN A 128 0.88 10.15 15.87
C GLN A 128 0.43 11.34 16.74
N MET A 129 -0.13 12.37 16.10
CA MET A 129 -0.66 13.55 16.78
C MET A 129 -2.12 13.41 17.21
N GLY A 130 -2.76 12.25 16.96
CA GLY A 130 -4.17 12.01 17.29
C GLY A 130 -5.15 12.90 16.52
N ARG A 131 -4.73 13.45 15.37
CA ARG A 131 -5.55 14.34 14.54
C ARG A 131 -6.23 13.52 13.44
N ALA A 132 -7.52 13.75 13.23
CA ALA A 132 -8.29 13.08 12.19
C ALA A 132 -7.87 13.59 10.79
N PRO A 133 -7.56 12.72 9.80
CA PRO A 133 -7.12 13.16 8.48
C PRO A 133 -8.10 14.11 7.75
N GLU A 134 -9.40 14.03 8.06
CA GLU A 134 -10.43 14.88 7.47
C GLU A 134 -10.30 16.34 7.87
N THR A 135 -9.73 16.61 9.05
CA THR A 135 -9.50 17.96 9.57
C THR A 135 -8.16 18.54 9.10
N LEU A 136 -7.40 17.79 8.31
CA LEU A 136 -6.06 18.17 7.89
C LEU A 136 -5.99 18.41 6.39
N ALA A 137 -5.11 19.33 6.01
CA ALA A 137 -4.75 19.55 4.63
C ALA A 137 -3.23 19.60 4.51
N CYS A 138 -2.75 19.33 3.30
CA CYS A 138 -1.33 19.26 3.02
C CYS A 138 -1.00 19.86 1.66
N THR A 139 0.14 20.52 1.59
CA THR A 139 0.63 21.16 0.37
C THR A 139 2.07 20.73 0.11
N PRO A 140 2.45 20.36 -1.12
CA PRO A 140 3.86 20.27 -1.49
C PRO A 140 4.58 21.57 -1.17
N GLN A 141 5.82 21.48 -0.71
CA GLN A 141 6.62 22.67 -0.42
C GLN A 141 6.72 23.55 -1.67
N GLY A 142 6.51 24.85 -1.52
CA GLY A 142 6.54 25.81 -2.63
C GLY A 142 5.23 25.97 -3.40
N LEU A 143 4.15 25.27 -3.00
CA LEU A 143 2.80 25.51 -3.51
C LEU A 143 1.92 26.20 -2.47
N GLU A 144 1.11 27.14 -2.93
CA GLU A 144 0.16 27.91 -2.10
C GLU A 144 -1.19 27.21 -1.93
N VAL A 145 -1.48 26.23 -2.78
CA VAL A 145 -2.71 25.44 -2.73
C VAL A 145 -2.39 23.99 -2.40
N GLY A 146 -3.27 23.36 -1.61
CA GLY A 146 -3.07 22.02 -1.10
C GLY A 146 -4.32 21.15 -1.19
N PHE A 147 -4.18 19.92 -0.70
CA PHE A 147 -5.18 18.89 -0.77
C PHE A 147 -5.66 18.54 0.63
N ASN A 148 -6.94 18.17 0.77
CA ASN A 148 -7.43 17.56 1.99
C ASN A 148 -6.76 16.18 2.18
N LEU A 149 -6.23 15.91 3.37
CA LEU A 149 -5.39 14.74 3.62
C LEU A 149 -6.18 13.44 3.47
N SER A 150 -7.44 13.37 3.92
CA SER A 150 -8.26 12.16 3.78
C SER A 150 -8.63 11.89 2.32
N GLN A 151 -8.89 12.94 1.54
CA GLN A 151 -9.23 12.82 0.12
C GLN A 151 -8.07 12.26 -0.71
N ILE A 152 -6.82 12.61 -0.37
CA ILE A 152 -5.63 12.14 -1.10
C ILE A 152 -4.90 10.99 -0.39
N ALA A 153 -5.47 10.40 0.66
CA ALA A 153 -4.84 9.32 1.41
C ALA A 153 -4.40 8.14 0.53
N SER A 154 -5.17 7.81 -0.52
CA SER A 154 -4.83 6.77 -1.49
C SER A 154 -3.63 7.10 -2.39
N HIS A 155 -3.31 8.39 -2.56
CA HIS A 155 -2.15 8.87 -3.31
C HIS A 155 -0.88 8.94 -2.46
N LEU A 156 -1.06 9.17 -1.16
CA LEU A 156 0.02 9.28 -0.17
C LEU A 156 0.41 7.94 0.43
N SER A 157 -0.54 7.00 0.45
CA SER A 157 -0.25 5.60 0.66
C SER A 157 0.71 5.15 -0.45
N PRO A 158 1.79 4.43 -0.13
CA PRO A 158 2.68 3.92 -1.16
C PRO A 158 1.83 3.14 -2.16
N ARG A 159 1.76 3.64 -3.40
CA ARG A 159 1.12 2.92 -4.48
C ARG A 159 1.74 1.54 -4.55
N GLU A 160 0.90 0.52 -4.54
CA GLU A 160 1.27 -0.74 -5.17
C GLU A 160 1.64 -0.38 -6.61
N GLU A 161 2.95 -0.33 -6.89
CA GLU A 161 3.48 0.00 -8.21
C GLU A 161 2.94 -1.04 -9.20
N SER A 162 1.90 -0.66 -9.95
CA SER A 162 1.61 -1.25 -11.24
C SER A 162 2.81 -0.99 -12.15
N PHE A 163 3.59 -2.04 -12.37
CA PHE A 163 4.74 -2.12 -13.26
C PHE A 163 4.55 -1.34 -14.56
N THR A 164 5.24 -0.21 -14.70
CA THR A 164 5.64 0.33 -16.00
C THR A 164 7.15 0.19 -16.12
N SER A 165 7.56 -0.61 -17.10
CA SER A 165 8.95 -0.92 -17.38
C SER A 165 9.71 0.34 -17.79
N VAL A 166 10.42 0.97 -16.86
CA VAL A 166 11.54 1.83 -17.22
C VAL A 166 12.76 0.94 -17.29
N LYS A 167 13.21 0.65 -18.52
CA LYS A 167 14.51 0.01 -18.76
C LYS A 167 15.60 0.98 -18.32
N SER A 168 16.20 0.72 -17.17
CA SER A 168 17.56 1.12 -16.85
C SER A 168 18.28 -0.11 -16.30
N PRO A 169 19.48 -0.44 -16.78
CA PRO A 169 20.11 -1.71 -16.49
C PRO A 169 20.69 -1.69 -15.08
N VAL A 170 19.93 -2.20 -14.12
CA VAL A 170 20.48 -2.68 -12.86
C VAL A 170 20.34 -4.20 -12.88
N PRO A 171 21.44 -4.96 -13.08
CA PRO A 171 21.38 -6.41 -13.04
C PRO A 171 21.33 -6.85 -11.58
N LEU A 172 20.14 -6.87 -10.96
CA LEU A 172 19.96 -7.37 -9.57
C LEU A 172 18.62 -8.08 -9.31
N ALA A 173 17.71 -8.18 -10.29
CA ALA A 173 16.38 -8.77 -10.09
C ALA A 173 16.26 -10.24 -10.52
N GLU A 174 17.06 -10.71 -11.49
CA GLU A 174 16.92 -12.08 -12.04
C GLU A 174 17.61 -13.17 -11.21
N GLU A 175 18.61 -12.83 -10.39
CA GLU A 175 19.36 -13.85 -9.63
C GLU A 175 18.67 -14.34 -8.35
N LYS A 176 17.75 -13.56 -7.75
CA LYS A 176 17.22 -13.85 -6.39
C LYS A 176 15.90 -14.63 -6.34
N ASN A 177 15.23 -14.87 -7.46
CA ASN A 177 13.92 -15.54 -7.47
C ASN A 177 14.01 -17.00 -7.94
N LYS A 178 14.99 -17.73 -7.40
CA LYS A 178 15.23 -19.16 -7.69
C LYS A 178 15.07 -19.97 -6.40
N GLY A 179 14.63 -21.22 -6.52
CA GLY A 179 14.50 -22.16 -5.40
C GLY A 179 13.19 -22.93 -5.40
N SER A 180 13.11 -23.94 -4.53
CA SER A 180 11.96 -24.86 -4.43
C SER A 180 10.80 -24.32 -3.60
N HIS A 181 11.05 -23.35 -2.70
CA HIS A 181 10.01 -22.77 -1.84
C HIS A 181 9.73 -21.31 -2.21
N SER A 182 8.50 -20.86 -1.99
CA SER A 182 8.05 -19.50 -2.34
C SER A 182 7.49 -18.82 -1.11
N CYS A 183 8.15 -17.78 -0.60
CA CYS A 183 7.69 -17.08 0.61
C CYS A 183 6.22 -16.62 0.47
N PRO A 184 5.32 -16.93 1.42
CA PRO A 184 3.91 -16.57 1.35
C PRO A 184 3.65 -15.06 1.50
N VAL A 185 4.68 -14.29 1.87
CA VAL A 185 4.59 -12.86 2.15
C VAL A 185 5.17 -12.03 1.01
N CYS A 186 6.44 -12.27 0.67
CA CYS A 186 7.12 -11.49 -0.37
C CYS A 186 7.10 -12.12 -1.76
N TRP A 187 6.61 -13.36 -1.88
CA TRP A 187 6.52 -14.14 -3.12
C TRP A 187 7.87 -14.44 -3.80
N THR A 188 8.99 -14.19 -3.12
CA THR A 188 10.32 -14.54 -3.62
C THR A 188 10.62 -16.00 -3.31
N LYS A 189 11.21 -16.69 -4.29
CA LYS A 189 11.67 -18.06 -4.14
C LYS A 189 13.01 -18.16 -3.42
N PHE A 190 13.22 -19.26 -2.71
CA PHE A 190 14.46 -19.58 -2.01
C PHE A 190 14.59 -21.11 -1.84
N ASN A 191 15.81 -21.60 -1.60
CA ASN A 191 16.04 -23.00 -1.25
C ASN A 191 15.98 -23.19 0.27
N PRO A 192 15.75 -24.41 0.78
CA PRO A 192 15.71 -24.69 2.22
C PRO A 192 16.95 -24.18 2.97
N GLY A 193 18.15 -24.35 2.40
CA GLY A 193 19.41 -23.91 3.00
C GLY A 193 19.59 -22.39 3.07
N ASP A 194 18.80 -21.62 2.31
CA ASP A 194 18.81 -20.16 2.36
C ASP A 194 17.96 -19.63 3.52
N ALA A 195 17.10 -20.45 4.13
CA ALA A 195 16.26 -20.02 5.24
C ALA A 195 17.10 -19.57 6.43
N LEU A 196 16.68 -18.50 7.08
CA LEU A 196 17.33 -17.99 8.29
C LEU A 196 16.69 -18.65 9.52
N SER A 197 17.47 -18.95 10.54
CA SER A 197 16.96 -19.30 11.87
C SER A 197 16.68 -18.02 12.67
N ILE A 198 15.67 -18.06 13.55
CA ILE A 198 15.34 -16.96 14.45
C ILE A 198 15.87 -17.29 15.86
N ALA A 199 16.68 -16.39 16.41
CA ALA A 199 17.26 -16.58 17.73
C ALA A 199 16.18 -16.64 18.83
N VAL A 200 16.41 -17.50 19.82
CA VAL A 200 15.50 -17.71 20.95
C VAL A 200 15.93 -16.89 22.17
N HIS A 201 17.24 -16.81 22.43
CA HIS A 201 17.77 -16.13 23.60
C HIS A 201 17.35 -14.64 23.66
N GLU A 202 17.00 -14.15 24.85
CA GLU A 202 16.45 -12.78 25.01
C GLU A 202 17.42 -11.69 24.54
N ASP A 203 18.70 -11.85 24.88
CA ASP A 203 19.77 -10.90 24.52
C ASP A 203 20.11 -10.88 23.03
N LEU A 204 19.64 -11.85 22.24
CA LEU A 204 19.87 -11.91 20.79
C LEU A 204 18.77 -11.16 20.03
N ARG A 205 18.54 -9.90 20.42
CA ARG A 205 17.75 -8.91 19.67
C ARG A 205 18.67 -7.99 18.87
N GLY A 206 18.08 -7.23 17.95
CA GLY A 206 18.82 -6.34 17.06
C GLY A 206 19.07 -6.97 15.69
N ASP A 207 17.99 -7.33 14.99
CA ASP A 207 18.10 -7.71 13.59
C ASP A 207 18.58 -6.50 12.76
N PRO A 208 19.66 -6.64 11.97
CA PRO A 208 20.23 -5.51 11.23
C PRO A 208 19.29 -4.94 10.15
N ILE A 209 18.23 -5.66 9.78
CA ILE A 209 17.26 -5.22 8.78
C ILE A 209 15.91 -4.85 9.42
N LEU A 210 15.44 -5.60 10.42
CA LEU A 210 14.15 -5.35 11.06
C LEU A 210 14.23 -4.44 12.30
N GLY A 211 15.42 -4.13 12.79
CA GLY A 211 15.66 -3.18 13.86
C GLY A 211 15.96 -3.82 15.23
N SER A 212 16.16 -2.95 16.22
CA SER A 212 16.61 -3.29 17.58
C SER A 212 15.69 -4.27 18.29
N ASP A 213 14.38 -4.17 18.08
CA ASP A 213 13.40 -4.92 18.87
C ASP A 213 13.18 -6.34 18.34
N ALA A 214 13.56 -6.58 17.08
CA ALA A 214 13.39 -7.87 16.44
C ALA A 214 14.48 -8.85 16.90
N ARG A 215 14.10 -10.11 17.11
CA ARG A 215 15.04 -11.23 17.29
C ARG A 215 16.01 -11.31 16.13
N LEU A 216 17.27 -11.62 16.42
CA LEU A 216 18.31 -11.82 15.43
C LEU A 216 17.93 -12.97 14.48
N ARG A 217 18.02 -12.72 13.18
CA ARG A 217 17.93 -13.76 12.15
C ARG A 217 19.31 -14.05 11.59
N PHE A 218 19.67 -15.32 11.55
CA PHE A 218 21.02 -15.75 11.21
C PHE A 218 20.98 -17.02 10.35
N HIS A 219 22.04 -17.23 9.56
CA HIS A 219 22.25 -18.52 8.92
C HIS A 219 22.81 -19.51 9.94
N PRO A 220 22.14 -20.65 10.16
CA PRO A 220 22.60 -21.61 11.15
C PRO A 220 23.92 -22.25 10.71
N THR A 221 24.90 -22.23 11.59
CA THR A 221 26.22 -22.89 11.39
C THR A 221 26.46 -24.03 12.37
N ARG A 222 25.60 -24.17 13.37
CA ARG A 222 25.67 -25.17 14.44
C ARG A 222 24.31 -25.80 14.63
N PHE A 223 24.30 -27.10 14.88
CA PHE A 223 23.10 -27.89 15.10
C PHE A 223 23.31 -28.82 16.30
N ASN A 224 22.23 -29.16 16.99
CA ASN A 224 22.24 -30.21 18.01
C ASN A 224 22.04 -31.60 17.39
N ASP A 225 22.05 -32.65 18.23
CA ASP A 225 21.88 -34.05 17.79
C ASP A 225 20.51 -34.35 17.17
N GLN A 226 19.53 -33.45 17.31
CA GLN A 226 18.21 -33.54 16.70
C GLN A 226 18.13 -32.79 15.35
N GLY A 227 19.24 -32.20 14.89
CA GLY A 227 19.28 -31.41 13.67
C GLY A 227 18.65 -30.00 13.80
N LEU A 228 18.39 -29.53 15.02
CA LEU A 228 17.89 -28.17 15.25
C LEU A 228 19.04 -27.18 15.29
N ALA A 229 18.85 -26.03 14.64
CA ALA A 229 19.82 -24.94 14.64
C ALA A 229 20.06 -24.43 16.07
N LEU A 230 21.31 -24.09 16.39
CA LEU A 230 21.68 -23.46 17.65
C LEU A 230 21.95 -21.97 17.44
N ASP A 231 21.34 -21.12 18.27
CA ASP A 231 21.67 -19.70 18.30
C ASP A 231 23.09 -19.45 18.86
N PRO A 232 23.65 -18.23 18.70
CA PRO A 232 24.95 -17.88 19.27
C PRO A 232 25.12 -18.18 20.76
N MET A 233 24.04 -18.25 21.55
CA MET A 233 24.06 -18.57 22.97
C MET A 233 23.85 -20.06 23.25
N GLY A 234 23.72 -20.89 22.21
CA GLY A 234 23.61 -22.34 22.30
C GLY A 234 22.18 -22.86 22.54
N LEU A 235 21.15 -22.02 22.40
CA LEU A 235 19.76 -22.46 22.49
C LEU A 235 19.26 -22.99 21.15
N ALA A 236 18.45 -24.05 21.20
CA ALA A 236 17.86 -24.63 19.99
C ALA A 236 16.75 -23.74 19.42
N CYS A 237 16.80 -23.48 18.12
CA CYS A 237 15.85 -22.69 17.36
C CYS A 237 14.98 -23.59 16.49
N THR A 238 13.66 -23.41 16.57
CA THR A 238 12.68 -24.10 15.71
C THR A 238 12.08 -23.17 14.66
N ASP A 239 12.08 -21.86 14.94
CA ASP A 239 11.51 -20.86 14.03
C ASP A 239 12.50 -20.45 12.95
N ILE A 240 11.98 -20.37 11.74
CA ILE A 240 12.73 -19.94 10.56
C ILE A 240 12.10 -18.70 9.93
N ALA A 241 12.91 -17.96 9.17
CA ALA A 241 12.52 -16.74 8.49
C ALA A 241 12.94 -16.75 7.02
N CYS A 242 12.17 -16.03 6.21
CA CYS A 242 12.50 -15.80 4.81
C CYS A 242 13.84 -15.04 4.68
N PRO A 243 14.78 -15.48 3.83
CA PRO A 243 16.04 -14.76 3.63
C PRO A 243 15.86 -13.37 3.03
N HIS A 244 14.78 -13.19 2.26
CA HIS A 244 14.53 -11.97 1.50
C HIS A 244 13.80 -10.92 2.34
N CYS A 245 12.66 -11.30 2.91
CA CYS A 245 11.82 -10.36 3.66
C CYS A 245 11.94 -10.46 5.17
N ARG A 246 12.75 -11.40 5.68
CA ARG A 246 12.96 -11.64 7.11
C ARG A 246 11.70 -12.03 7.90
N ARG A 247 10.53 -12.14 7.28
CA ARG A 247 9.33 -12.59 7.99
C ARG A 247 9.49 -14.04 8.45
N GLN A 248 9.11 -14.30 9.71
CA GLN A 248 8.97 -15.66 10.23
C GLN A 248 8.00 -16.45 9.35
N LEU A 249 8.44 -17.63 8.91
CA LEU A 249 7.66 -18.53 8.09
C LEU A 249 6.76 -19.41 8.97
N PRO A 250 5.70 -20.01 8.39
CA PRO A 250 4.85 -20.95 9.11
C PRO A 250 5.65 -22.08 9.79
N PRO A 251 5.17 -22.64 10.91
CA PRO A 251 5.76 -23.85 11.49
C PRO A 251 5.79 -25.01 10.46
N GLY A 252 6.91 -25.72 10.38
CA GLY A 252 7.09 -26.84 9.43
C GLY A 252 7.05 -26.42 7.95
N TYR A 253 7.31 -25.15 7.64
CA TYR A 253 7.20 -24.63 6.27
C TYR A 253 8.15 -25.29 5.27
N LEU A 254 9.27 -25.87 5.70
CA LEU A 254 10.15 -26.60 4.78
C LEU A 254 9.72 -28.06 4.58
N ASP A 255 8.93 -28.61 5.50
CA ASP A 255 8.64 -30.04 5.57
C ASP A 255 7.31 -30.42 4.89
N MET A 256 6.39 -29.46 4.76
CA MET A 256 5.07 -29.68 4.18
C MET A 256 4.93 -29.01 2.80
N PRO A 257 4.14 -29.58 1.88
CA PRO A 257 3.79 -28.88 0.64
C PRO A 257 2.80 -27.76 0.94
N HIS A 258 3.00 -26.59 0.31
CA HIS A 258 2.17 -25.41 0.51
C HIS A 258 1.46 -24.99 -0.76
N GLN A 259 0.22 -24.54 -0.64
CA GLN A 259 -0.48 -23.80 -1.68
C GLN A 259 -0.79 -22.40 -1.17
N ILE A 260 -0.35 -21.39 -1.92
CA ILE A 260 -0.58 -19.98 -1.59
C ILE A 260 -1.72 -19.48 -2.45
N LEU A 261 -2.81 -19.05 -1.81
CA LEU A 261 -3.98 -18.47 -2.44
C LEU A 261 -4.00 -16.97 -2.16
N SER A 262 -4.12 -16.15 -3.21
CA SER A 262 -4.22 -14.69 -3.09
C SER A 262 -5.58 -14.21 -3.58
N ILE A 263 -6.20 -13.33 -2.81
CA ILE A 263 -7.51 -12.76 -3.14
C ILE A 263 -7.34 -11.30 -3.53
N VAL A 264 -7.50 -11.04 -4.82
CA VAL A 264 -7.30 -9.71 -5.42
C VAL A 264 -8.65 -9.10 -5.76
N GLY A 265 -8.81 -7.81 -5.47
CA GLY A 265 -10.02 -7.08 -5.80
C GLY A 265 -9.96 -5.64 -5.30
N ALA A 266 -10.84 -4.80 -5.85
CA ALA A 266 -10.91 -3.39 -5.51
C ALA A 266 -11.08 -3.14 -3.98
N PRO A 267 -10.69 -1.96 -3.48
CA PRO A 267 -11.03 -1.56 -2.11
C PRO A 267 -12.53 -1.71 -1.86
N SER A 268 -12.90 -2.20 -0.69
CA SER A 268 -14.30 -2.47 -0.30
C SER A 268 -15.04 -3.53 -1.14
N ALA A 269 -14.36 -4.33 -1.96
CA ALA A 269 -14.98 -5.45 -2.71
C ALA A 269 -15.37 -6.68 -1.84
N GLY A 270 -15.36 -6.55 -0.52
CA GLY A 270 -15.76 -7.65 0.39
C GLY A 270 -14.73 -8.76 0.59
N LYS A 271 -13.45 -8.57 0.25
CA LYS A 271 -12.38 -9.58 0.42
C LYS A 271 -12.32 -10.17 1.84
N SER A 272 -12.44 -9.31 2.83
CA SER A 272 -12.44 -9.66 4.26
C SER A 272 -13.64 -10.50 4.66
N TYR A 273 -14.83 -10.13 4.17
CA TYR A 273 -16.05 -10.93 4.34
C TYR A 273 -15.90 -12.30 3.70
N TYR A 274 -15.41 -12.34 2.46
CA TYR A 274 -15.19 -13.57 1.72
C TYR A 274 -14.24 -14.51 2.45
N LEU A 275 -13.08 -14.03 2.94
CA LEU A 275 -12.13 -14.86 3.70
C LEU A 275 -12.74 -15.43 4.99
N ALA A 276 -13.47 -14.61 5.74
CA ALA A 276 -14.10 -15.02 6.99
C ALA A 276 -15.20 -16.07 6.77
N VAL A 277 -16.03 -15.89 5.73
CA VAL A 277 -17.04 -16.87 5.34
C VAL A 277 -16.37 -18.13 4.79
N LEU A 278 -15.40 -18.00 3.88
CA LEU A 278 -14.70 -19.12 3.27
C LEU A 278 -14.08 -20.04 4.33
N THR A 279 -13.33 -19.48 5.27
CA THR A 279 -12.68 -20.28 6.32
C THR A 279 -13.69 -20.99 7.21
N ARG A 280 -14.83 -20.37 7.53
CA ARG A 280 -15.93 -21.03 8.26
C ARG A 280 -16.52 -22.18 7.45
N ILE A 281 -16.88 -21.93 6.20
CA ILE A 281 -17.53 -22.92 5.34
C ILE A 281 -16.58 -24.09 5.06
N LEU A 282 -15.29 -23.84 4.82
CA LEU A 282 -14.29 -24.89 4.64
C LEU A 282 -14.15 -25.77 5.89
N GLN A 283 -14.16 -25.17 7.09
CA GLN A 283 -14.12 -25.93 8.36
C GLN A 283 -15.34 -26.84 8.54
N GLU A 284 -16.52 -26.45 8.05
CA GLU A 284 -17.76 -27.23 8.18
C GLU A 284 -17.93 -28.29 7.08
N LYS A 285 -17.60 -27.93 5.84
CA LYS A 285 -17.91 -28.72 4.64
C LYS A 285 -16.80 -29.70 4.26
N LEU A 286 -15.53 -29.36 4.45
CA LEU A 286 -14.45 -30.30 4.10
C LEU A 286 -14.50 -31.62 4.88
N PRO A 287 -14.80 -31.64 6.20
CA PRO A 287 -14.90 -32.90 6.92
C PRO A 287 -16.10 -33.75 6.49
N THR A 288 -17.23 -33.10 6.20
CA THR A 288 -18.51 -33.77 5.94
C THR A 288 -18.62 -34.26 4.49
N ASP A 289 -18.23 -33.42 3.54
CA ASP A 289 -18.40 -33.70 2.11
C ASP A 289 -17.19 -34.42 1.50
N PHE A 290 -15.99 -34.25 2.08
CA PHE A 290 -14.73 -34.75 1.51
C PHE A 290 -13.88 -35.59 2.48
N GLY A 291 -14.28 -35.72 3.75
CA GLY A 291 -13.49 -36.43 4.75
C GLY A 291 -12.13 -35.78 5.02
N LEU A 292 -12.01 -34.46 4.86
CA LEU A 292 -10.77 -33.70 5.05
C LEU A 292 -10.86 -32.80 6.27
N ALA A 293 -9.82 -32.77 7.09
CA ALA A 293 -9.70 -31.86 8.21
C ALA A 293 -9.00 -30.56 7.77
N PHE A 294 -9.69 -29.43 7.98
CA PHE A 294 -9.14 -28.09 7.77
C PHE A 294 -8.94 -27.41 9.13
N LYS A 295 -7.68 -27.19 9.52
CA LYS A 295 -7.31 -26.72 10.86
C LYS A 295 -6.51 -25.42 10.81
N ASP A 296 -6.71 -24.58 11.81
CA ASP A 296 -5.90 -23.40 12.04
C ASP A 296 -4.46 -23.85 12.38
N ALA A 297 -3.48 -23.40 11.59
CA ALA A 297 -2.09 -23.78 11.74
C ALA A 297 -1.21 -22.63 12.27
N ASP A 298 -1.77 -21.44 12.41
CA ASP A 298 -1.13 -20.29 13.06
C ASP A 298 -2.21 -19.49 13.82
N PRO A 299 -2.65 -19.97 15.01
CA PRO A 299 -3.72 -19.32 15.75
C PRO A 299 -3.43 -17.85 16.10
N THR A 300 -2.16 -17.51 16.32
CA THR A 300 -1.72 -16.15 16.61
C THR A 300 -1.79 -15.27 15.36
N GLY A 301 -1.28 -15.74 14.22
CA GLY A 301 -1.37 -15.02 12.94
C GLY A 301 -2.81 -14.89 12.41
N ASN A 302 -3.65 -15.88 12.70
CA ASN A 302 -5.04 -15.94 12.26
C ASN A 302 -6.02 -15.21 13.19
N LEU A 303 -5.56 -14.62 14.29
CA LEU A 303 -6.41 -13.97 15.30
C LEU A 303 -7.41 -13.00 14.69
N LEU A 304 -6.95 -12.12 13.79
CA LEU A 304 -7.81 -11.12 13.16
C LEU A 304 -8.89 -11.75 12.29
N LEU A 305 -8.54 -12.76 11.49
CA LEU A 305 -9.52 -13.48 10.67
C LEU A 305 -10.52 -14.24 11.54
N ASN A 306 -10.06 -14.84 12.64
CA ASN A 306 -10.91 -15.49 13.62
C ASN A 306 -11.87 -14.49 14.29
N GLN A 307 -11.42 -13.27 14.62
CA GLN A 307 -12.28 -12.20 15.14
C GLN A 307 -13.34 -11.77 14.13
N MET A 308 -12.95 -11.54 12.87
CA MET A 308 -13.88 -11.19 11.79
C MET A 308 -14.93 -12.27 11.58
N ARG A 309 -14.51 -13.54 11.52
CA ARG A 309 -15.40 -14.69 11.42
C ARG A 309 -16.38 -14.71 12.60
N ASN A 310 -15.89 -14.59 13.83
CA ASN A 310 -16.74 -14.64 15.00
C ASN A 310 -17.75 -13.49 15.01
N SER A 311 -17.34 -12.27 14.63
CA SER A 311 -18.24 -11.13 14.48
C SER A 311 -19.35 -11.41 13.45
N LEU A 312 -19.00 -11.90 12.26
CA LEU A 312 -20.00 -12.21 11.22
C LEU A 312 -21.01 -13.28 11.63
N PHE A 313 -20.55 -14.37 12.25
CA PHE A 313 -21.41 -15.52 12.54
C PHE A 313 -22.07 -15.47 13.93
N SER A 314 -21.71 -14.50 14.77
CA SER A 314 -22.36 -14.27 16.07
C SER A 314 -23.27 -13.03 16.07
N ALA A 315 -23.22 -12.22 15.01
CA ALA A 315 -24.07 -11.04 14.87
C ALA A 315 -25.55 -11.42 14.78
N THR A 316 -26.38 -10.68 15.51
CA THR A 316 -27.85 -10.82 15.48
C THR A 316 -28.50 -9.76 14.60
N THR A 317 -27.77 -8.70 14.28
CA THR A 317 -28.20 -7.60 13.40
C THR A 317 -27.17 -7.33 12.30
N PRO A 318 -27.57 -6.76 11.14
CA PRO A 318 -26.64 -6.37 10.08
C PRO A 318 -25.56 -5.38 10.53
N GLU A 319 -25.90 -4.49 11.46
CA GLU A 319 -25.00 -3.49 12.02
C GLU A 319 -23.87 -4.15 12.84
N GLU A 320 -24.18 -5.19 13.60
CA GLU A 320 -23.19 -6.00 14.35
C GLU A 320 -22.29 -6.84 13.42
N ALA A 321 -22.78 -7.20 12.24
CA ALA A 321 -22.04 -7.94 11.22
C ALA A 321 -21.12 -7.04 10.36
N LEU A 322 -21.03 -5.74 10.67
CA LEU A 322 -20.21 -4.81 9.91
C LEU A 322 -18.72 -4.97 10.27
N LEU A 323 -17.90 -5.42 9.31
CA LEU A 323 -16.45 -5.47 9.44
C LEU A 323 -15.85 -4.11 9.08
N GLY A 324 -15.44 -3.34 10.09
CA GLY A 324 -14.86 -2.01 9.93
C GLY A 324 -13.52 -2.00 9.17
N LYS A 325 -13.32 -0.98 8.30
CA LYS A 325 -12.09 -0.81 7.50
C LYS A 325 -10.82 -0.67 8.37
N THR A 326 -10.93 0.01 9.50
CA THR A 326 -9.83 0.30 10.43
C THR A 326 -9.26 -0.96 11.10
N ALA A 327 -10.06 -2.03 11.25
CA ALA A 327 -9.59 -3.30 11.80
C ALA A 327 -8.64 -4.05 10.84
N LEU A 328 -8.68 -3.72 9.55
CA LEU A 328 -7.98 -4.47 8.51
C LEU A 328 -6.64 -3.83 8.15
N GLU A 329 -6.59 -2.51 7.95
CA GLU A 329 -5.43 -1.85 7.35
C GLU A 329 -4.16 -1.85 8.25
N GLY A 330 -4.32 -1.79 9.57
CA GLY A 330 -3.19 -1.82 10.52
C GLY A 330 -2.75 -3.22 10.97
N ALA A 331 -3.63 -4.22 10.87
CA ALA A 331 -3.41 -5.55 11.44
C ALA A 331 -3.22 -6.66 10.39
N THR A 332 -3.67 -6.47 9.14
CA THR A 332 -3.44 -7.43 8.04
C THR A 332 -2.15 -7.18 7.27
N TYR A 333 -1.45 -6.07 7.50
CA TYR A 333 -0.21 -5.75 6.78
C TYR A 333 0.95 -5.55 7.75
N GLU A 334 2.17 -5.77 7.26
CA GLU A 334 3.41 -5.62 8.01
C GLU A 334 4.49 -4.98 7.13
N LYS A 335 5.25 -4.03 7.70
CA LYS A 335 6.37 -3.41 6.99
C LYS A 335 7.57 -4.34 7.00
N LEU A 336 7.93 -4.85 5.83
CA LEU A 336 8.99 -5.83 5.67
C LEU A 336 9.91 -5.46 4.49
N PRO A 337 11.19 -5.84 4.53
CA PRO A 337 12.12 -5.61 3.45
C PRO A 337 11.72 -6.40 2.19
N ARG A 338 11.72 -5.76 1.04
CA ARG A 338 11.57 -6.37 -0.27
C ARG A 338 12.41 -5.60 -1.27
N LEU A 339 13.32 -6.30 -1.96
CA LEU A 339 14.18 -5.71 -2.98
C LEU A 339 14.93 -4.43 -2.49
N GLY A 340 15.41 -4.46 -1.24
CA GLY A 340 16.18 -3.35 -0.66
C GLY A 340 15.34 -2.17 -0.14
N ARG A 341 14.00 -2.27 -0.11
CA ARG A 341 13.11 -1.26 0.44
C ARG A 341 12.18 -1.86 1.49
N LEU A 342 11.79 -1.11 2.51
CA LEU A 342 10.70 -1.51 3.42
C LEU A 342 9.36 -1.22 2.75
N VAL A 343 8.53 -2.26 2.60
CA VAL A 343 7.20 -2.18 1.96
C VAL A 343 6.16 -2.85 2.85
N SER A 344 4.91 -2.40 2.75
CA SER A 344 3.79 -3.04 3.45
C SER A 344 3.41 -4.32 2.71
N LEU A 345 3.54 -5.47 3.36
CA LEU A 345 3.18 -6.78 2.79
C LEU A 345 2.03 -7.40 3.60
N PRO A 346 1.10 -8.11 2.94
CA PRO A 346 0.00 -8.75 3.63
C PRO A 346 0.52 -9.87 4.54
N ARG A 347 -0.05 -9.98 5.73
CA ARG A 347 0.10 -11.11 6.64
C ARG A 347 -0.77 -12.27 6.11
N PRO A 348 -0.17 -13.41 5.78
CA PRO A 348 -0.93 -14.56 5.30
C PRO A 348 -1.69 -15.22 6.45
N PHE A 349 -2.85 -15.78 6.14
CA PHE A 349 -3.58 -16.65 7.06
C PHE A 349 -3.25 -18.11 6.75
N ILE A 350 -2.85 -18.88 7.76
CA ILE A 350 -2.24 -20.19 7.56
C ILE A 350 -3.16 -21.28 8.10
N TYR A 351 -3.56 -22.19 7.23
CA TYR A 351 -4.38 -23.34 7.58
C TYR A 351 -3.74 -24.62 7.05
N THR A 352 -3.95 -25.73 7.74
CA THR A 352 -3.53 -27.06 7.31
C THR A 352 -4.74 -27.85 6.80
N LEU A 353 -4.52 -28.58 5.72
CA LEU A 353 -5.46 -29.55 5.19
C LEU A 353 -4.86 -30.94 5.38
N SER A 354 -5.58 -31.85 6.03
CA SER A 354 -5.11 -33.21 6.29
C SER A 354 -6.24 -34.22 6.14
N VAL A 355 -5.90 -35.44 5.72
CA VAL A 355 -6.83 -36.56 5.84
C VAL A 355 -6.82 -36.99 7.32
N PRO A 356 -7.96 -37.05 8.02
CA PRO A 356 -8.01 -37.57 9.37
C PRO A 356 -7.47 -39.00 9.38
N SER A 357 -6.44 -39.25 10.18
CA SER A 357 -5.95 -40.62 10.38
C SER A 357 -7.12 -41.47 10.86
N GLN A 358 -7.53 -42.46 10.07
CA GLN A 358 -8.47 -43.48 10.56
C GLN A 358 -7.83 -44.06 11.82
N LYS A 359 -8.50 -43.91 12.98
CA LYS A 359 -8.14 -44.70 14.15
C LYS A 359 -8.12 -46.15 13.68
N GLN A 360 -6.94 -46.77 13.67
CA GLN A 360 -6.84 -48.23 13.61
C GLN A 360 -7.71 -48.73 14.78
N LYS A 361 -8.81 -49.38 14.41
CA LYS A 361 -9.68 -50.09 15.36
C LYS A 361 -8.96 -51.30 15.90
#